data_AF-A0A382RXR0-F1
#
_entry.id   AF-A0A382RXR0-F1
#
_cell.length_a   1.000
_cell.length_b   1.000
_cell.length_c   1.000
_cell.angle_alpha   90.00
_cell.angle_beta   90.00
_cell.angle_gamma   90.00
#
_symmetry.space_group_name_H-M   'P 1'
#
loop_
_entity.id
_entity.type
_entity.pdbx_description
1 polymer ?
#
loop_
_entity_poly.entity_id
_entity_poly.type
_entity_poly.pdbx_seq_one_letter_code
_entity_poly.pdbx_strand_id
1 'polypeptide(L)'
;MRIATHPGVFSRPLPPVTARANIDSLLALPNVRALGEGARFWECYAEVTRGVVVRGNLVQDSHLVAILLEHGVPLLYSSDADFKKFSTLRVRDPFAN
;
A
#
# COMPACT_ATOMS: atom_id res chain seq x y z
N MET A 1 10.42 6.47 0.13
CA MET A 1 11.86 6.41 -0.23
C MET A 1 12.07 6.02 -1.69
N ARG A 2 11.81 4.76 -2.09
CA ARG A 2 12.11 4.23 -3.46
C ARG A 2 11.75 5.16 -4.62
N ILE A 3 10.58 5.81 -4.59
CA ILE A 3 10.09 6.65 -5.70
C ILE A 3 10.58 8.09 -5.55
N ALA A 4 10.28 8.73 -4.40
CA ALA A 4 10.57 10.14 -4.15
C ALA A 4 12.05 10.54 -4.24
N THR A 5 12.97 9.58 -4.06
CA THR A 5 14.42 9.84 -4.13
C THR A 5 15.06 9.32 -5.42
N HIS A 6 14.27 8.86 -6.40
CA HIS A 6 14.81 8.20 -7.60
C HIS A 6 15.02 9.18 -8.77
N PRO A 7 16.26 9.36 -9.25
CA PRO A 7 16.57 10.32 -10.31
C PRO A 7 15.98 9.93 -11.67
N GLY A 8 15.75 8.64 -11.91
CA GLY A 8 15.07 8.17 -13.13
C GLY A 8 13.55 8.35 -13.12
N VAL A 9 12.94 8.74 -12.00
CA VAL A 9 11.48 8.99 -11.91
C VAL A 9 11.17 10.48 -11.80
N PHE A 10 11.95 11.21 -11.00
CA PHE A 10 11.80 12.66 -10.84
C PHE A 10 13.02 13.40 -11.38
N SER A 11 12.78 14.49 -12.12
CA SER A 11 13.83 15.39 -12.62
C SER A 11 14.58 16.11 -11.48
N ARG A 12 13.95 16.24 -10.31
CA ARG A 12 14.54 16.76 -9.07
C ARG A 12 14.12 15.87 -7.90
N PRO A 13 14.79 14.72 -7.68
CA PRO A 13 14.43 13.81 -6.60
C PRO A 13 14.70 14.46 -5.24
N LEU A 14 13.91 14.09 -4.23
CA LEU A 14 14.16 14.55 -2.87
C LEU A 14 15.46 13.94 -2.33
N PRO A 15 16.26 14.70 -1.56
CA PRO A 15 17.29 14.12 -0.72
C PRO A 15 16.67 13.11 0.26
N PRO A 16 17.33 11.98 0.56
CA PRO A 16 16.79 10.98 1.48
C PRO A 16 16.40 11.55 2.86
N VAL A 17 17.17 12.50 3.39
CA VAL A 17 16.87 13.17 4.66
C VAL A 17 15.54 13.93 4.60
N THR A 18 15.27 14.64 3.50
CA THR A 18 14.02 15.38 3.31
C THR A 18 12.84 14.42 3.12
N ALA A 19 13.02 13.36 2.32
CA ALA A 19 11.99 12.35 2.14
C ALA A 19 11.64 11.65 3.46
N ARG A 20 12.62 11.41 4.33
CA ARG A 20 12.41 10.86 5.67
C ARG A 20 11.65 11.83 6.57
N ALA A 21 12.05 13.11 6.62
CA ALA A 21 11.37 14.12 7.43
C ALA A 21 9.88 14.27 7.06
N ASN A 22 9.53 14.15 5.77
CA ASN A 22 8.14 14.14 5.32
C ASN A 22 7.35 12.94 5.87
N ILE A 23 7.96 11.75 5.89
CA ILE A 23 7.33 10.55 6.47
C ILE A 23 7.15 10.73 7.97
N ASP A 24 8.17 11.21 8.69
CA ASP A 24 8.10 11.42 10.14
C ASP A 24 6.99 12.43 10.49
N SER A 25 6.83 13.49 9.68
CA SER A 25 5.76 14.48 9.85
C SER A 25 4.36 13.89 9.66
N LEU A 26 4.18 12.98 8.70
CA LEU A 26 2.91 12.27 8.50
C LEU A 26 2.60 11.33 9.66
N LEU A 27 3.59 10.58 10.13
CA LEU A 27 3.43 9.64 11.24
C LEU A 27 3.18 10.34 12.59
N ALA A 28 3.53 11.63 12.71
CA ALA A 28 3.26 12.42 13.90
C ALA A 28 1.79 12.88 14.02
N LEU A 29 0.97 12.74 12.95
CA LEU A 29 -0.43 13.15 12.99
C LEU A 29 -1.27 12.18 13.87
N PRO A 30 -2.17 12.69 14.73
CA PRO A 30 -2.91 11.86 15.69
C PRO A 30 -3.86 10.85 15.04
N ASN A 31 -4.24 11.09 13.79
CA ASN A 31 -5.16 10.28 13.00
C ASN A 31 -4.44 9.38 11.97
N VAL A 32 -3.12 9.25 12.06
CA VAL A 32 -2.31 8.40 11.18
C VAL A 32 -1.73 7.23 11.97
N ARG A 33 -1.73 6.05 11.35
CA ARG A 33 -1.13 4.84 11.91
C ARG A 33 -0.33 4.10 10.84
N ALA A 34 0.88 3.70 11.20
CA ALA A 34 1.66 2.77 10.38
C ALA A 34 1.11 1.34 10.54
N LEU A 35 0.87 0.67 9.42
CA LEU A 35 0.49 -0.74 9.37
C LEU A 35 1.68 -1.58 8.91
N GLY A 36 1.72 -2.81 9.39
CA GLY A 36 2.72 -3.81 9.02
C GLY A 36 2.14 -5.21 9.25
N GLU A 37 2.92 -6.23 8.91
CA GLU A 37 2.56 -7.62 9.14
C GLU A 37 2.33 -7.86 10.64
N GLY A 38 1.21 -8.51 10.96
CA GLY A 38 0.92 -9.07 12.27
C GLY A 38 0.96 -10.61 12.26
N ALA A 39 0.48 -11.20 13.35
CA ALA A 39 0.53 -12.65 13.56
C ALA A 39 -0.34 -13.45 12.56
N ARG A 40 -1.38 -12.83 11.98
CA ARG A 40 -2.32 -13.46 11.05
C ARG A 40 -1.99 -13.15 9.59
N PHE A 41 -0.90 -12.44 9.32
CA PHE A 41 -0.52 -12.00 7.98
C PHE A 41 -0.58 -13.13 6.94
N TRP A 42 0.00 -14.30 7.25
CA TRP A 42 0.05 -15.40 6.28
C TRP A 42 -1.33 -15.99 5.96
N GLU A 43 -2.22 -16.06 6.94
CA GLU A 43 -3.61 -16.49 6.74
C GLU A 43 -4.36 -15.50 5.84
N CYS A 44 -4.21 -14.20 6.12
CA CYS A 44 -4.78 -13.13 5.31
C CYS A 44 -4.19 -13.14 3.89
N TYR A 45 -2.89 -13.39 3.74
CA TYR A 45 -2.24 -13.51 2.44
C TYR A 45 -2.81 -14.67 1.63
N ALA A 46 -2.95 -15.86 2.25
CA ALA A 46 -3.57 -17.02 1.60
C ALA A 46 -5.04 -16.77 1.23
N GLU A 47 -5.76 -15.96 2.01
CA GLU A 47 -7.14 -15.57 1.70
C GLU A 47 -7.22 -14.62 0.51
N VAL A 48 -6.45 -13.53 0.50
CA VAL A 48 -6.51 -12.51 -0.56
C VAL A 48 -5.98 -13.03 -1.90
N THR A 49 -5.10 -14.02 -1.87
CA THR A 49 -4.52 -14.64 -3.08
C THR A 49 -5.34 -15.82 -3.59
N ARG A 50 -6.40 -16.23 -2.88
CA ARG A 50 -7.22 -17.38 -3.27
C ARG A 50 -7.89 -17.14 -4.63
N GLY A 51 -7.54 -17.98 -5.61
CA GLY A 51 -8.07 -17.87 -6.97
C GLY A 51 -7.45 -16.76 -7.82
N VAL A 52 -6.41 -16.09 -7.32
CA VAL A 52 -5.64 -15.06 -8.04
C VAL A 52 -4.30 -15.67 -8.46
N VAL A 53 -3.94 -15.55 -9.74
CA VAL A 53 -2.59 -15.92 -10.20
C VAL A 53 -1.62 -14.81 -9.82
N VAL A 54 -0.99 -14.96 -8.65
CA VAL A 54 -0.09 -13.94 -8.10
C VAL A 54 1.32 -14.08 -8.66
N ARG A 55 1.78 -13.07 -9.40
CA ARG A 55 3.14 -12.99 -9.95
C ARG A 55 3.53 -11.53 -10.22
N GLY A 56 4.84 -11.24 -10.21
CA GLY A 56 5.36 -9.91 -10.48
C GLY A 56 4.83 -8.86 -9.50
N ASN A 57 4.37 -7.73 -10.01
CA ASN A 57 3.84 -6.62 -9.21
C ASN A 57 2.70 -7.04 -8.27
N LEU A 58 1.88 -8.01 -8.70
CA LEU A 58 0.73 -8.48 -7.94
C LEU A 58 1.13 -9.16 -6.62
N VAL A 59 2.39 -9.61 -6.47
CA VAL A 59 2.92 -10.13 -5.19
C VAL A 59 2.95 -9.03 -4.14
N GLN A 60 3.43 -7.83 -4.50
CA GLN A 60 3.52 -6.68 -3.60
C GLN A 60 2.12 -6.13 -3.29
N ASP A 61 1.24 -6.08 -4.29
CA ASP A 61 -0.13 -5.62 -4.07
C ASP A 61 -0.89 -6.60 -3.15
N SER A 62 -0.76 -7.91 -3.38
CA SER A 62 -1.35 -8.93 -2.51
C SER A 62 -0.84 -8.82 -1.07
N HIS A 63 0.45 -8.52 -0.90
CA HIS A 63 1.03 -8.30 0.42
C HIS A 63 0.40 -7.09 1.12
N LEU A 64 0.23 -5.97 0.40
CA LEU A 64 -0.44 -4.80 0.94
C LEU A 64 -1.90 -5.10 1.31
N VAL A 65 -2.65 -5.78 0.44
CA VAL A 65 -4.05 -6.14 0.71
C VAL A 65 -4.17 -7.10 1.90
N ALA A 66 -3.22 -8.02 2.08
CA ALA A 66 -3.17 -8.90 3.25
C ALA A 66 -3.00 -8.11 4.56
N ILE A 67 -2.11 -7.10 4.59
CA ILE A 67 -1.96 -6.19 5.75
C ILE A 67 -3.27 -5.43 5.99
N LEU A 68 -3.90 -4.90 4.94
CA LEU A 68 -5.17 -4.18 5.10
C LEU A 68 -6.27 -5.09 5.67
N LEU A 69 -6.38 -6.33 5.18
CA LEU A 69 -7.33 -7.32 5.66
C LEU A 69 -7.06 -7.68 7.13
N GLU A 70 -5.79 -7.94 7.49
CA GLU A 70 -5.40 -8.27 8.86
C GLU A 70 -5.78 -7.18 9.87
N HIS A 71 -5.61 -5.92 9.49
CA HIS A 71 -5.94 -4.76 10.33
C HIS A 71 -7.40 -4.29 10.17
N GLY A 72 -8.23 -5.04 9.45
CA GLY A 72 -9.67 -4.74 9.31
C GLY A 72 -9.95 -3.46 8.53
N VAL A 73 -9.09 -3.08 7.59
CA VAL A 73 -9.24 -1.89 6.74
C VAL A 73 -10.00 -2.28 5.45
N PRO A 74 -11.28 -1.90 5.30
CA PRO A 74 -12.10 -2.41 4.21
C PRO A 74 -12.09 -1.52 2.96
N LEU A 75 -11.41 -0.37 3.01
CA LEU A 75 -11.41 0.65 1.96
C LEU A 75 -10.00 1.18 1.74
N LEU A 76 -9.51 1.04 0.51
CA LEU A 76 -8.29 1.66 0.02
C LEU A 76 -8.64 2.82 -0.92
N TYR A 77 -7.99 3.96 -0.73
CA TYR A 77 -7.98 5.04 -1.72
C TYR A 77 -6.75 4.88 -2.61
N SER A 78 -6.97 4.58 -3.89
CA SER A 78 -5.90 4.38 -4.89
C SER A 78 -6.44 4.55 -6.30
N SER A 79 -5.65 5.14 -7.20
CA SER A 79 -5.93 5.20 -8.64
C SER A 79 -5.41 3.96 -9.39
N ASP A 80 -4.71 3.06 -8.71
CA ASP A 80 -4.26 1.80 -9.30
C ASP A 80 -5.42 0.79 -9.37
N ALA A 81 -5.86 0.52 -10.61
CA ALA A 81 -6.99 -0.36 -10.88
C ALA A 81 -6.69 -1.84 -10.56
N ASP A 82 -5.42 -2.24 -10.41
CA ASP A 82 -5.08 -3.63 -10.09
C ASP A 82 -5.59 -4.07 -8.72
N PHE A 83 -5.77 -3.13 -7.77
CA PHE A 83 -6.39 -3.45 -6.48
C PHE A 83 -7.84 -3.92 -6.59
N LYS A 84 -8.54 -3.64 -7.69
CA LYS A 84 -9.91 -4.13 -7.92
C LYS A 84 -9.98 -5.65 -8.13
N LYS A 85 -8.84 -6.32 -8.32
CA LYS A 85 -8.74 -7.78 -8.41
C LYS A 85 -8.99 -8.47 -7.07
N PHE A 86 -8.87 -7.77 -5.94
CA PHE A 86 -9.04 -8.34 -4.61
C PHE A 86 -10.46 -8.08 -4.08
N SER A 87 -11.28 -9.12 -4.00
CA SER A 87 -12.68 -9.03 -3.60
C SER A 87 -12.91 -8.61 -2.15
N THR A 88 -11.91 -8.81 -1.28
CA THR A 88 -11.95 -8.44 0.14
C THR A 88 -11.79 -6.93 0.39
N LEU A 89 -11.42 -6.16 -0.64
CA LEU A 89 -11.06 -4.75 -0.52
C LEU A 89 -11.93 -3.87 -1.42
N ARG A 90 -12.58 -2.84 -0.84
CA ARG A 90 -13.17 -1.77 -1.64
C ARG A 90 -12.09 -0.80 -2.06
N VAL A 91 -12.09 -0.39 -3.32
CA VAL A 91 -11.13 0.58 -3.86
C VAL A 91 -11.88 1.80 -4.35
N ARG A 92 -11.45 2.99 -3.91
CA ARG A 92 -11.94 4.28 -4.40
C ARG A 92 -10.78 5.04 -5.02
N ASP A 93 -10.95 5.47 -6.26
CA ASP A 93 -10.01 6.40 -6.87
C ASP A 93 -10.30 7.81 -6.33
N PRO A 94 -9.36 8.45 -5.60
CA PRO A 94 -9.57 9.81 -5.09
C PRO A 94 -9.61 10.88 -6.19
N PHE A 95 -9.28 10.53 -7.43
CA PHE A 95 -9.28 11.43 -8.59
C PHE A 95 -10.36 11.10 -9.62
N ALA A 96 -11.17 10.07 -9.39
CA ALA A 96 -12.34 9.81 -10.22
C ALA A 96 -13.45 10.83 -9.91
N ASN A 97 -13.99 11.45 -10.97
CA ASN A 97 -15.12 12.38 -10.91
C ASN A 97 -16.42 11.68 -10.52
#